data_AF-A0A1Y3CTZ7-F1
#
_entry.id   AF-A0A1Y3CTZ7-F1
#
_cell.length_a   1.000
_cell.length_b   1.000
_cell.length_c   1.000
_cell.angle_alpha   90.00
_cell.angle_beta   90.00
_cell.angle_gamma   90.00
#
_symmetry.space_group_name_H-M   'P 1'
#
loop_
_entity.id
_entity.type
_entity.pdbx_description
1 polymer ?
#
loop_
_entity_poly.entity_id
_entity_poly.type
_entity_poly.pdbx_seq_one_letter_code
_entity_poly.pdbx_strand_id
1 'polypeptide(L)'
;MLTAQQQVFVQAIEELDFAQVQRLLAEGLDPNFIDLEKGPAISVWSDGLFKWWEHICEAHEAGTPLSEQEKQQRLAVHIEILDALIQAKVNLHLWDAEELYGPLWDAASSACVPAVQRLLVENVDPNSKDEEGLTILSSISDLFFDCDFDEINWSEALAEEKQTLELLRSHGAKMSKELV
;
A
#
# COMPACT_ATOMS: atom_id res chain seq x y z
N MET A 1 9.83 -22.63 -6.18
CA MET A 1 9.24 -23.27 -4.99
C MET A 1 9.85 -22.63 -3.76
N LEU A 2 9.00 -22.14 -2.86
CA LEU A 2 9.45 -21.50 -1.62
C LEU A 2 10.11 -22.51 -0.68
N THR A 3 11.04 -22.03 0.16
CA THR A 3 11.53 -22.77 1.32
C THR A 3 10.46 -22.80 2.42
N ALA A 4 10.60 -23.72 3.39
CA ALA A 4 9.71 -23.75 4.55
C ALA A 4 9.70 -22.43 5.33
N GLN A 5 10.86 -21.77 5.46
CA GLN A 5 10.94 -20.45 6.11
C GLN A 5 10.21 -19.36 5.32
N GLN A 6 10.31 -19.37 3.99
CA GLN A 6 9.60 -18.42 3.13
C GLN A 6 8.08 -18.63 3.19
N GLN A 7 7.61 -19.88 3.24
CA GLN A 7 6.18 -20.19 3.40
C GLN A 7 5.65 -19.68 4.75
N VAL A 8 6.37 -19.95 5.84
CA VAL A 8 6.00 -19.43 7.17
C VAL A 8 6.05 -17.90 7.20
N PHE A 9 6.97 -17.27 6.47
CA PHE A 9 7.05 -15.82 6.38
C PHE A 9 5.85 -15.19 5.69
N VAL A 10 5.46 -15.73 4.52
CA VAL A 10 4.26 -15.29 3.79
C VAL A 10 3.02 -15.43 4.66
N GLN A 11 2.84 -16.60 5.29
CA GLN A 11 1.72 -16.83 6.20
C GLN A 11 1.70 -15.84 7.37
N ALA A 12 2.87 -15.53 7.95
CA ALA A 12 2.97 -14.59 9.07
C ALA A 12 2.57 -13.15 8.66
N ILE A 13 2.86 -12.73 7.42
CA ILE A 13 2.39 -11.45 6.90
C ILE A 13 0.87 -11.44 6.79
N GLU A 14 0.28 -12.49 6.20
CA GLU A 14 -1.18 -12.59 6.01
C GLU A 14 -1.96 -12.63 7.33
N GLU A 15 -1.42 -13.34 8.32
CA GLU A 15 -2.01 -13.46 9.66
C GLU A 15 -1.70 -12.24 10.56
N LEU A 16 -0.95 -11.27 10.06
CA LEU A 16 -0.47 -10.10 10.80
C LEU A 16 0.32 -10.49 12.07
N ASP A 17 1.03 -11.62 12.04
CA ASP A 17 1.92 -12.06 13.12
C ASP A 17 3.27 -11.32 13.02
N PHE A 18 3.26 -10.07 13.48
CA PHE A 18 4.46 -9.23 13.50
C PHE A 18 5.63 -9.88 14.26
N ALA A 19 5.36 -10.62 15.34
CA ALA A 19 6.41 -11.28 16.12
C ALA A 19 7.11 -12.38 15.31
N GLN A 20 6.37 -13.11 14.47
CA GLN A 20 6.92 -14.13 13.57
C GLN A 20 7.65 -13.50 12.38
N VAL A 21 7.10 -12.44 11.77
CA VAL A 21 7.77 -11.66 10.72
C VAL A 21 9.12 -11.15 11.22
N GLN A 22 9.12 -10.43 12.34
CA GLN A 22 10.33 -9.83 12.91
C GLN A 22 11.39 -10.88 13.25
N ARG A 23 10.98 -12.03 13.79
CA ARG A 23 11.90 -13.13 14.13
C ARG A 23 12.59 -13.70 12.89
N LEU A 24 11.84 -13.97 11.83
CA LEU A 24 12.39 -14.55 10.59
C LEU A 24 13.36 -13.59 9.91
N LEU A 25 13.03 -12.29 9.88
CA LEU A 25 13.94 -11.27 9.37
C LEU A 25 15.21 -11.16 10.24
N ALA A 26 15.09 -11.23 11.56
CA ALA A 26 16.24 -11.22 12.47
C ALA A 26 17.13 -12.47 12.34
N GLU A 27 16.57 -13.60 11.89
CA GLU A 27 17.32 -14.83 11.55
C GLU A 27 18.04 -14.74 10.19
N GLY A 28 17.85 -13.64 9.45
CA GLY A 28 18.51 -13.37 8.17
C GLY A 28 17.73 -13.84 6.95
N LEU A 29 16.42 -14.08 7.07
CA LEU A 29 15.57 -14.33 5.91
C LEU A 29 15.55 -13.08 5.01
N ASP A 30 15.94 -13.23 3.74
CA ASP A 30 15.78 -12.20 2.73
C ASP A 30 14.31 -12.16 2.26
N PRO A 31 13.60 -11.03 2.42
CA PRO A 31 12.20 -10.91 1.99
C PRO A 31 12.03 -10.77 0.47
N ASN A 32 13.12 -10.67 -0.31
CA ASN A 32 13.07 -10.47 -1.77
C ASN A 32 12.87 -11.78 -2.55
N PHE A 33 11.79 -12.49 -2.24
CA PHE A 33 11.37 -13.67 -2.97
C PHE A 33 9.93 -13.50 -3.48
N ILE A 34 9.57 -14.36 -4.43
CA ILE A 34 8.26 -14.37 -5.07
C ILE A 34 7.60 -15.71 -4.77
N ASP A 35 6.45 -15.66 -4.12
CA ASP A 35 5.48 -16.75 -4.12
C ASP A 35 4.81 -16.81 -5.50
N LEU A 36 4.65 -18.00 -6.06
CA LEU A 36 4.08 -18.15 -7.41
C LEU A 36 2.57 -17.91 -7.45
N GLU A 37 1.90 -18.04 -6.30
CA GLU A 37 0.46 -17.83 -6.16
C GLU A 37 0.17 -16.43 -5.63
N LYS A 38 1.02 -15.91 -4.73
CA LYS A 38 0.77 -14.64 -4.00
C LYS A 38 1.67 -13.48 -4.40
N GLY A 39 2.59 -13.71 -5.34
CA GLY A 39 3.55 -12.69 -5.76
C GLY A 39 4.67 -12.41 -4.75
N PRO A 40 5.35 -11.25 -4.88
CA PRO A 40 6.39 -10.81 -3.96
C PRO A 40 5.89 -10.69 -2.52
N ALA A 41 6.77 -10.94 -1.54
CA ALA A 41 6.39 -10.80 -0.13
C ALA A 41 5.88 -9.39 0.25
N ILE A 42 6.32 -8.34 -0.48
CA ILE A 42 5.81 -6.98 -0.28
C ILE A 42 4.37 -6.81 -0.79
N SER A 43 3.99 -7.50 -1.87
CA SER A 43 2.61 -7.50 -2.38
C SER A 43 1.66 -8.20 -1.40
N VAL A 44 2.10 -9.29 -0.77
CA VAL A 44 1.33 -9.96 0.31
C VAL A 44 1.07 -9.00 1.49
N TRP A 45 2.00 -8.08 1.77
CA TRP A 45 1.77 -7.03 2.77
C TRP A 45 0.75 -5.99 2.27
N SER A 46 0.82 -5.58 0.99
CA SER A 46 -0.16 -4.68 0.37
C SER A 46 -1.59 -5.24 0.47
N ASP A 47 -1.78 -6.55 0.26
CA ASP A 47 -3.10 -7.23 0.40
C ASP A 47 -3.74 -6.97 1.76
N GLY A 48 -2.93 -6.88 2.80
CA GLY A 48 -3.40 -6.53 4.15
C GLY A 48 -3.98 -5.12 4.21
N LEU A 49 -3.40 -4.16 3.48
CA LEU A 49 -3.90 -2.78 3.43
C LEU A 49 -5.25 -2.69 2.73
N PHE A 50 -5.45 -3.45 1.65
CA PHE A 50 -6.74 -3.49 0.96
C PHE A 50 -7.84 -3.99 1.89
N LYS A 51 -7.61 -5.08 2.64
CA LYS A 51 -8.56 -5.59 3.64
C LYS A 51 -8.84 -4.58 4.76
N TRP A 52 -7.81 -3.85 5.19
CA TRP A 52 -7.97 -2.79 6.18
C TRP A 52 -8.85 -1.65 5.65
N TRP A 53 -8.62 -1.24 4.40
CA TRP A 53 -9.37 -0.16 3.75
C TRP A 53 -10.81 -0.55 3.44
N GLU A 54 -11.03 -1.74 2.88
CA GLU A 54 -12.36 -2.31 2.62
C GLU A 54 -13.22 -2.24 3.87
N HIS A 55 -12.67 -2.63 5.02
CA HIS A 55 -13.40 -2.59 6.28
C HIS A 55 -13.77 -1.15 6.74
N ILE A 56 -12.94 -0.15 6.42
CA ILE A 56 -13.26 1.26 6.70
C ILE A 56 -14.41 1.73 5.79
N CYS A 57 -14.35 1.42 4.50
CA CYS A 57 -15.39 1.74 3.53
C CYS A 57 -16.72 1.08 3.92
N GLU A 58 -16.73 -0.22 4.19
CA GLU A 58 -17.92 -0.96 4.63
C GLU A 58 -18.54 -0.36 5.90
N ALA A 59 -17.72 -0.01 6.88
CA ALA A 59 -18.18 0.59 8.13
C ALA A 59 -18.80 1.97 7.89
N HIS A 60 -18.23 2.77 6.98
CA HIS A 60 -18.76 4.07 6.59
C HIS A 60 -20.10 3.92 5.85
N GLU A 61 -20.19 3.02 4.86
CA GLU A 61 -21.42 2.73 4.11
C GLU A 61 -22.54 2.19 4.99
N ALA A 62 -22.20 1.39 6.00
CA ALA A 62 -23.14 0.89 7.00
C ALA A 62 -23.63 1.96 8.00
N GLY A 63 -23.10 3.19 7.92
CA GLY A 63 -23.43 4.29 8.85
C GLY A 63 -22.81 4.14 10.24
N THR A 64 -21.79 3.29 10.38
CA THR A 64 -21.03 3.05 11.61
C THR A 64 -19.53 3.29 11.38
N PRO A 65 -19.11 4.49 10.95
CA PRO A 65 -17.72 4.76 10.64
C PRO A 65 -16.85 4.55 11.88
N LEU A 66 -15.68 3.94 11.68
CA LEU A 66 -14.68 3.77 12.73
C LEU A 66 -14.14 5.13 13.18
N SER A 67 -13.84 5.24 14.47
CA SER A 67 -13.09 6.39 14.98
C SER A 67 -11.64 6.35 14.51
N GLU A 68 -10.99 7.52 14.48
CA GLU A 68 -9.56 7.63 14.14
C GLU A 68 -8.67 6.72 14.99
N GLN A 69 -9.00 6.57 16.28
CA GLN A 69 -8.26 5.69 17.18
C GLN A 69 -8.40 4.22 16.79
N GLU A 70 -9.59 3.77 16.39
CA GLU A 70 -9.82 2.39 15.93
C GLU A 70 -9.12 2.12 14.61
N LYS A 71 -9.17 3.06 13.67
CA LYS A 71 -8.44 2.97 12.39
C LYS A 71 -6.94 2.81 12.64
N GLN A 72 -6.36 3.68 13.49
CA GLN A 72 -4.95 3.63 13.86
C GLN A 72 -4.57 2.34 14.58
N GLN A 73 -5.40 1.87 15.52
CA GLN A 73 -5.13 0.63 16.25
C GLN A 73 -5.10 -0.59 15.32
N ARG A 74 -6.01 -0.65 14.34
CA ARG A 74 -6.06 -1.73 13.35
C ARG A 74 -4.91 -1.64 12.35
N LEU A 75 -4.52 -0.43 11.97
CA LEU A 75 -3.44 -0.20 11.02
C LEU A 75 -2.04 -0.45 11.63
N ALA A 76 -1.88 -0.31 12.94
CA ALA A 76 -0.59 -0.35 13.63
C ALA A 76 0.29 -1.54 13.21
N VAL A 77 -0.28 -2.76 13.20
CA VAL A 77 0.45 -3.97 12.86
C VAL A 77 0.92 -4.01 11.40
N HIS A 78 0.15 -3.42 10.47
CA HIS A 78 0.57 -3.31 9.07
C HIS A 78 1.78 -2.39 8.92
N ILE A 79 1.82 -1.30 9.67
CA ILE A 79 2.95 -0.36 9.66
C ILE A 79 4.18 -0.97 10.33
N GLU A 80 4.00 -1.70 11.43
CA GLU A 80 5.09 -2.44 12.08
C GLU A 80 5.72 -3.48 11.14
N ILE A 81 4.90 -4.22 10.39
CA ILE A 81 5.36 -5.17 9.37
C ILE A 81 6.10 -4.43 8.24
N LEU A 82 5.55 -3.32 7.72
CA LEU A 82 6.21 -2.52 6.68
C LEU A 82 7.60 -2.04 7.14
N ASP A 83 7.68 -1.46 8.33
CA ASP A 83 8.93 -0.95 8.88
C ASP A 83 9.97 -2.07 9.05
N ALA A 84 9.54 -3.28 9.46
CA ALA A 84 10.42 -4.44 9.54
C ALA A 84 10.91 -4.90 8.15
N LEU A 85 10.02 -4.94 7.14
CA LEU A 85 10.38 -5.27 5.76
C LEU A 85 11.38 -4.24 5.18
N ILE A 86 11.16 -2.95 5.41
CA ILE A 86 12.07 -1.87 4.99
C ILE A 86 13.44 -2.01 5.68
N GLN A 87 13.47 -2.29 6.99
CA GLN A 87 14.72 -2.54 7.72
C GLN A 87 15.48 -3.75 7.14
N ALA A 88 14.75 -4.79 6.72
CA ALA A 88 15.29 -5.97 6.05
C ALA A 88 15.62 -5.75 4.56
N LYS A 89 15.50 -4.52 4.04
CA LYS A 89 15.82 -4.16 2.65
C LYS A 89 14.97 -4.90 1.63
N VAL A 90 13.68 -5.05 1.92
CA VAL A 90 12.70 -5.43 0.91
C VAL A 90 12.76 -4.47 -0.27
N ASN A 91 12.57 -4.98 -1.48
CA ASN A 91 12.50 -4.20 -2.69
C ASN A 91 11.08 -3.65 -2.86
N LEU A 92 10.95 -2.35 -2.63
CA LEU A 92 9.69 -1.58 -2.75
C LEU A 92 9.28 -1.29 -4.20
N HIS A 93 9.95 -1.91 -5.17
CA HIS A 93 9.64 -1.85 -6.60
C HIS A 93 9.32 -3.24 -7.16
N LEU A 94 9.04 -4.23 -6.31
CA LEU A 94 8.48 -5.49 -6.73
C LEU A 94 6.96 -5.41 -6.69
N TRP A 95 6.34 -6.00 -7.68
CA TRP A 95 4.89 -6.18 -7.81
C TRP A 95 4.63 -7.57 -8.40
N ASP A 96 3.41 -8.07 -8.28
CA ASP A 96 3.06 -9.38 -8.80
C ASP A 96 2.90 -9.37 -10.34
N ALA A 97 2.76 -10.54 -10.96
CA ALA A 97 2.71 -10.61 -12.42
C ALA A 97 1.34 -10.24 -13.00
N GLU A 98 0.30 -10.19 -12.17
CA GLU A 98 -1.09 -9.90 -12.52
C GLU A 98 -1.44 -8.42 -12.29
N GLU A 99 -0.79 -7.77 -11.33
CA GLU A 99 -0.91 -6.36 -10.96
C GLU A 99 0.44 -5.65 -11.18
N LEU A 100 0.51 -4.77 -12.18
CA LEU A 100 1.71 -3.96 -12.49
C LEU A 100 1.89 -2.77 -11.54
N TYR A 101 1.38 -2.89 -10.31
CA TYR A 101 1.29 -1.82 -9.33
C TYR A 101 2.26 -2.09 -8.18
N GLY A 102 3.15 -1.13 -7.92
CA GLY A 102 4.10 -1.24 -6.81
C GLY A 102 3.46 -0.92 -5.46
N PRO A 103 4.14 -1.23 -4.34
CA PRO A 103 3.64 -1.01 -2.98
C PRO A 103 3.14 0.42 -2.68
N LEU A 104 3.71 1.45 -3.32
CA LEU A 104 3.25 2.83 -3.17
C LEU A 104 1.89 3.06 -3.81
N TRP A 105 1.63 2.39 -4.93
CA TRP A 105 0.36 2.42 -5.62
C TRP A 105 -0.69 1.71 -4.78
N ASP A 106 -0.42 0.48 -4.33
CA ASP A 106 -1.36 -0.31 -3.51
C ASP A 106 -1.74 0.41 -2.21
N ALA A 107 -0.75 0.98 -1.54
CA ALA A 107 -0.96 1.77 -0.33
C ALA A 107 -1.83 3.00 -0.60
N ALA A 108 -1.68 3.63 -1.76
CA ALA A 108 -2.44 4.80 -2.12
C ALA A 108 -3.87 4.44 -2.59
N SER A 109 -4.07 3.34 -3.31
CA SER A 109 -5.41 2.81 -3.67
C SER A 109 -6.16 2.29 -2.45
N SER A 110 -5.45 1.93 -1.38
CA SER A 110 -6.03 1.64 -0.05
C SER A 110 -6.24 2.89 0.81
N ALA A 111 -6.07 4.10 0.25
CA ALA A 111 -6.11 5.38 0.97
C ALA A 111 -5.27 5.39 2.28
N CYS A 112 -4.19 4.61 2.34
CA CYS A 112 -3.42 4.39 3.55
C CYS A 112 -2.33 5.44 3.70
N VAL A 113 -2.72 6.63 4.19
CA VAL A 113 -1.83 7.79 4.37
C VAL A 113 -0.52 7.42 5.09
N PRO A 114 -0.50 6.65 6.20
CA PRO A 114 0.75 6.32 6.89
C PRO A 114 1.69 5.44 6.06
N ALA A 115 1.15 4.47 5.31
CA ALA A 115 1.95 3.61 4.44
C ALA A 115 2.53 4.39 3.26
N VAL A 116 1.71 5.21 2.60
CA VAL A 116 2.15 6.14 1.53
C VAL A 116 3.27 7.04 2.03
N GLN A 117 3.11 7.65 3.22
CA GLN A 117 4.15 8.48 3.82
C GLN A 117 5.45 7.72 4.06
N ARG A 118 5.40 6.48 4.57
CA ARG A 118 6.61 5.68 4.79
C ARG A 118 7.32 5.34 3.48
N LEU A 119 6.58 4.90 2.47
CA LEU A 119 7.14 4.54 1.16
C LEU A 119 7.77 5.74 0.45
N LEU A 120 7.14 6.92 0.52
CA LEU A 120 7.71 8.16 -0.01
C LEU A 120 9.00 8.58 0.73
N VAL A 121 9.11 8.32 2.04
CA VAL A 121 10.35 8.58 2.80
C VAL A 121 11.49 7.67 2.36
N GLU A 122 11.20 6.46 1.88
CA GLU A 122 12.17 5.56 1.25
C GLU A 122 12.50 5.94 -0.21
N ASN A 123 12.02 7.11 -0.68
CA ASN A 123 12.24 7.65 -2.04
C ASN A 123 11.65 6.79 -3.17
N VAL A 124 10.56 6.06 -2.92
CA VAL A 124 9.79 5.43 -4.00
C VAL A 124 9.24 6.53 -4.90
N ASP A 125 9.51 6.46 -6.21
CA ASP A 125 9.12 7.51 -7.17
C ASP A 125 7.61 7.50 -7.41
N PRO A 126 6.87 8.55 -6.99
CA PRO A 126 5.43 8.61 -7.18
C PRO A 126 5.00 8.88 -8.64
N ASN A 127 5.94 9.14 -9.54
CA ASN A 127 5.70 9.38 -10.96
C ASN A 127 5.99 8.16 -11.84
N SER A 128 6.24 7.00 -11.22
CA SER A 128 6.27 5.72 -11.93
C SER A 128 4.95 5.54 -12.69
N LYS A 129 5.05 4.97 -13.90
CA LYS A 129 3.91 4.72 -14.78
C LYS A 129 3.58 3.24 -14.83
N ASP A 130 2.29 2.91 -14.87
CA ASP A 130 1.81 1.58 -15.20
C ASP A 130 1.91 1.27 -16.72
N GLU A 131 1.35 0.14 -17.14
CA GLU A 131 1.32 -0.27 -18.55
C GLU A 131 0.42 0.60 -19.44
N GLU A 132 -0.58 1.25 -18.87
CA GLU A 132 -1.45 2.21 -19.56
C GLU A 132 -0.78 3.59 -19.67
N GLY A 133 0.39 3.76 -19.05
CA GLY A 133 1.12 5.02 -19.01
C GLY A 133 0.58 6.00 -17.98
N LEU A 134 -0.27 5.54 -17.06
CA LEU A 134 -0.81 6.33 -15.97
C LEU A 134 0.17 6.38 -14.80
N THR A 135 0.32 7.57 -14.24
CA THR A 135 0.98 7.78 -12.95
C THR A 135 0.08 7.36 -11.80
N ILE A 136 0.65 7.13 -10.61
CA ILE A 136 -0.10 6.85 -9.37
C ILE A 136 -1.20 7.89 -9.15
N LEU A 137 -0.87 9.18 -9.30
CA LEU A 137 -1.83 10.26 -9.05
C LEU A 137 -2.99 10.23 -10.06
N SER A 138 -2.70 9.96 -11.34
CA SER A 138 -3.75 9.83 -12.36
C SER A 138 -4.65 8.62 -12.13
N SER A 139 -4.06 7.45 -11.95
CA SER A 139 -4.84 6.22 -11.80
C SER A 139 -5.72 6.24 -10.56
N ILE A 140 -5.22 6.72 -9.42
CA ILE A 140 -6.01 6.70 -8.18
C ILE A 140 -7.10 7.78 -8.21
N SER A 141 -6.85 8.92 -8.85
CA SER A 141 -7.90 9.95 -9.04
C SER A 141 -9.05 9.40 -9.90
N ASP A 142 -8.73 8.69 -10.97
CA ASP A 142 -9.70 8.01 -11.83
C ASP A 142 -10.42 6.89 -11.07
N LEU A 143 -9.68 6.03 -10.36
CA LEU A 143 -10.23 4.92 -9.57
C LEU A 143 -11.23 5.38 -8.51
N PHE A 144 -10.92 6.46 -7.77
CA PHE A 144 -11.77 6.93 -6.67
C PHE A 144 -12.91 7.83 -7.14
N PHE A 145 -12.70 8.62 -8.20
CA PHE A 145 -13.60 9.75 -8.53
C PHE A 145 -13.94 9.88 -10.01
N ASP A 146 -13.48 8.97 -10.88
CA ASP A 146 -13.67 9.02 -12.34
C ASP A 146 -13.25 10.38 -12.97
N CYS A 147 -12.25 11.05 -12.40
CA CYS A 147 -11.78 12.36 -12.87
C CYS A 147 -10.31 12.65 -12.54
N ASP A 148 -9.78 13.74 -13.09
CA ASP A 148 -8.43 14.21 -12.79
C ASP A 148 -8.35 14.82 -11.37
N PHE A 149 -7.17 14.73 -10.74
CA PHE A 149 -6.92 15.28 -9.39
C PHE A 149 -7.44 16.71 -9.16
N ASP A 150 -7.26 17.60 -10.14
CA ASP A 150 -7.66 19.01 -10.03
C ASP A 150 -9.18 19.22 -10.17
N GLU A 151 -9.93 18.19 -10.57
CA GLU A 151 -11.38 18.20 -10.80
C GLU A 151 -12.17 17.53 -9.66
N ILE A 152 -11.47 16.87 -8.72
CA ILE A 152 -12.10 16.11 -7.63
C ILE A 152 -12.98 17.02 -6.76
N ASN A 153 -14.22 16.58 -6.54
CA ASN A 153 -15.12 17.19 -5.57
C ASN A 153 -14.84 16.65 -4.16
N TRP A 154 -13.92 17.30 -3.44
CA TRP A 154 -13.53 16.90 -2.08
C TRP A 154 -14.64 16.89 -1.03
N SER A 155 -15.84 17.43 -1.31
CA SER A 155 -16.96 17.34 -0.35
C SER A 155 -17.58 15.94 -0.27
N GLU A 156 -17.30 15.08 -1.27
CA GLU A 156 -17.85 13.72 -1.39
C GLU A 156 -16.80 12.63 -1.09
N ALA A 157 -15.54 13.02 -0.87
CA ALA A 157 -14.44 12.12 -0.58
C ALA A 157 -14.35 11.75 0.92
N LEU A 158 -13.88 10.54 1.20
CA LEU A 158 -13.40 10.20 2.53
C LEU A 158 -12.13 10.99 2.87
N ALA A 159 -11.91 11.22 4.16
CA ALA A 159 -10.78 12.02 4.62
C ALA A 159 -9.43 11.40 4.21
N GLU A 160 -9.36 10.07 4.22
CA GLU A 160 -8.19 9.28 3.86
C GLU A 160 -7.85 9.36 2.38
N GLU A 161 -8.84 9.30 1.49
CA GLU A 161 -8.66 9.42 0.04
C GLU A 161 -8.08 10.80 -0.30
N LYS A 162 -8.68 11.83 0.26
CA LYS A 162 -8.21 13.21 0.12
C LYS A 162 -6.79 13.37 0.62
N GLN A 163 -6.52 12.96 1.86
CA GLN A 163 -5.20 13.09 2.47
C GLN A 163 -4.14 12.32 1.69
N THR A 164 -4.48 11.15 1.16
CA THR A 164 -3.57 10.31 0.36
C THR A 164 -3.18 11.01 -0.95
N LEU A 165 -4.16 11.50 -1.71
CA LEU A 165 -3.91 12.19 -2.97
C LEU A 165 -3.19 13.53 -2.76
N GLU A 166 -3.57 14.30 -1.74
CA GLU A 166 -2.88 15.54 -1.36
C GLU A 166 -1.43 15.27 -0.90
N LEU A 167 -1.20 14.17 -0.17
CA LEU A 167 0.14 13.76 0.26
C LEU A 167 1.02 13.42 -0.93
N LEU A 168 0.54 12.57 -1.85
CA LEU A 168 1.23 12.25 -3.10
C LEU A 168 1.59 13.53 -3.86
N ARG A 169 0.60 14.42 -4.08
CA ARG A 169 0.80 15.70 -4.77
C ARG A 169 1.85 16.56 -4.09
N SER A 170 1.82 16.66 -2.76
CA SER A 170 2.79 17.43 -1.98
C SER A 170 4.22 16.88 -2.06
N HIS A 171 4.34 15.57 -2.31
CA HIS A 171 5.61 14.87 -2.55
C HIS A 171 6.02 14.85 -4.04
N GLY A 172 5.39 15.68 -4.87
CA GLY A 172 5.78 15.85 -6.27
C GLY A 172 5.21 14.79 -7.21
N ALA A 173 4.19 14.03 -6.79
CA ALA A 173 3.40 13.25 -7.71
C ALA A 173 2.69 14.17 -8.72
N LYS A 174 2.74 13.77 -9.98
CA LYS A 174 2.14 14.48 -11.10
C LYS A 174 1.15 13.57 -11.79
N MET A 175 0.13 14.18 -12.37
CA MET A 175 -0.75 13.54 -13.31
C MET A 175 0.05 13.19 -14.58
N SER A 176 -0.38 12.15 -15.28
CA SER A 176 0.28 11.68 -16.50
C SER A 176 0.40 12.77 -17.56
N LYS A 177 -0.62 13.63 -17.67
CA LYS A 177 -0.67 14.79 -18.58
C LYS A 177 0.38 15.87 -18.30
N GLU A 178 0.94 15.91 -17.10
CA GLU A 178 1.96 16.88 -16.69
C GLU A 178 3.40 16.40 -16.95
N LEU A 179 3.57 15.15 -17.37
CA LEU A 179 4.86 14.51 -17.66
C LEU A 179 5.15 14.37 -19.17
N VAL A 180 4.36 15.07 -20.00
CA VAL A 180 4.45 15.06 -21.48
C VAL A 180 5.40 16.14 -21.99
#